data_AF-A0A2D0IMG5-F1
#
_entry.id   AF-A0A2D0IMG5-F1
#
_cell.length_a   1.000
_cell.length_b   1.000
_cell.length_c   1.000
_cell.angle_alpha   90.00
_cell.angle_beta   90.00
_cell.angle_gamma   90.00
#
_symmetry.space_group_name_H-M   'P 1'
#
loop_
_entity.id
_entity.type
_entity.pdbx_description
1 polymer ?
#
loop_
_entity_poly.entity_id
_entity_poly.type
_entity_poly.pdbx_seq_one_letter_code
_entity_poly.pdbx_strand_id
1 'polypeptide(L)'
;MNKSQIFSAAPQTATTNAITYFLIETKYEGPYDNAPAYVDLDTITISRAAPIDSIMGVLGYCGTVGEMSVYLHGRYPTIEAAREAIYSMWDAVRDRDPQGYRYQSIDKNVVEVYKPGRYTPLSSEASCDWAMAEIFRDIEADTTDERIAEIVAESEARSNRNGYTHHKSLRYIIEDYRNEKYAALRSLNQSGK
;
A
#
# COMPACT_ATOMS: atom_id res chain seq x y z
N MET A 1 79.36 -8.44 6.27
CA MET A 1 78.23 -8.95 7.07
C MET A 1 77.13 -7.90 7.06
N ASN A 2 76.08 -8.08 6.26
CA ASN A 2 74.98 -7.12 6.14
C ASN A 2 73.73 -7.75 6.76
N LYS A 3 73.18 -7.13 7.82
CA LYS A 3 72.00 -7.62 8.52
C LYS A 3 70.76 -7.12 7.80
N SER A 4 70.06 -8.01 7.10
CA SER A 4 68.74 -7.73 6.53
C SER A 4 67.71 -7.62 7.64
N GLN A 5 67.13 -6.42 7.81
CA GLN A 5 65.95 -6.20 8.65
C GLN A 5 64.70 -6.67 7.88
N ILE A 6 64.03 -7.69 8.42
CA ILE A 6 62.73 -8.14 7.95
C ILE A 6 61.68 -7.24 8.60
N PHE A 7 61.05 -6.37 7.81
CA PHE A 7 59.87 -5.63 8.24
C PHE A 7 58.66 -6.57 8.22
N SER A 8 58.19 -6.95 9.41
CA SER A 8 56.91 -7.63 9.59
C SER A 8 55.79 -6.60 9.41
N ALA A 9 55.09 -6.65 8.28
CA ALA A 9 53.88 -5.86 8.08
C ALA A 9 52.78 -6.36 9.04
N ALA A 10 52.21 -5.46 9.84
CA ALA A 10 51.04 -5.75 10.66
C ALA A 10 49.85 -6.11 9.74
N PRO A 11 48.99 -7.06 10.13
CA PRO A 11 47.81 -7.40 9.35
C PRO A 11 46.89 -6.18 9.27
N GLN A 12 46.60 -5.71 8.06
CA GLN A 12 45.55 -4.72 7.82
C GLN A 12 44.23 -5.35 8.27
N THR A 13 43.67 -4.86 9.37
CA THR A 13 42.32 -5.21 9.79
C THR A 13 41.36 -4.74 8.71
N ALA A 14 40.75 -5.69 7.99
CA ALA A 14 39.68 -5.41 7.04
C ALA A 14 38.54 -4.76 7.82
N THR A 15 38.32 -3.46 7.61
CA THR A 15 37.14 -2.76 8.11
C THR A 15 35.94 -3.38 7.40
N THR A 16 35.26 -4.31 8.07
CA THR A 16 33.98 -4.82 7.58
C THR A 16 33.04 -3.63 7.63
N ASN A 17 32.71 -3.05 6.48
CA ASN A 17 31.65 -2.04 6.41
C ASN A 17 30.39 -2.69 6.98
N ALA A 18 29.98 -2.27 8.18
CA ALA A 18 28.78 -2.78 8.81
C ALA A 18 27.61 -2.58 7.85
N ILE A 19 26.95 -3.68 7.48
CA ILE A 19 25.78 -3.61 6.61
C ILE A 19 24.73 -2.78 7.35
N THR A 20 24.27 -1.70 6.70
CA THR A 20 23.21 -0.85 7.21
C THR A 20 21.97 -1.06 6.36
N TYR A 21 20.81 -1.15 7.01
CA TYR A 21 19.51 -1.26 6.37
C TYR A 21 18.75 0.05 6.52
N PHE A 22 18.11 0.48 5.45
CA PHE A 22 17.31 1.70 5.38
C PHE A 22 15.85 1.31 5.27
N LEU A 23 15.00 1.90 6.11
CA LEU A 23 13.57 1.74 6.02
C LEU A 23 12.98 2.91 5.25
N ILE A 24 12.43 2.64 4.08
CA ILE A 24 12.01 3.66 3.12
C ILE A 24 10.53 3.45 2.81
N GLU A 25 9.73 4.49 2.96
CA GLU A 25 8.34 4.51 2.51
C GLU A 25 8.24 5.32 1.22
N THR A 26 7.51 4.80 0.25
CA THR A 26 7.20 5.48 -1.00
C THR A 26 5.68 5.59 -1.10
N LYS A 27 5.17 6.82 -1.22
CA LYS A 27 3.74 7.13 -1.35
C LYS A 27 3.42 7.67 -2.72
N TYR A 28 2.35 7.16 -3.33
CA TYR A 28 1.82 7.71 -4.56
C TYR A 28 1.00 8.98 -4.27
N GLU A 29 1.36 10.08 -4.93
CA GLU A 29 0.71 11.40 -4.77
C GLU A 29 0.05 11.87 -6.08
N GLY A 30 -0.03 11.00 -7.09
CA GLY A 30 -0.56 11.36 -8.39
C GLY A 30 -2.10 11.38 -8.44
N PRO A 31 -2.68 11.96 -9.51
CA PRO A 31 -4.12 12.21 -9.59
C PRO A 31 -4.95 10.95 -9.92
N TYR A 32 -4.29 9.80 -10.14
CA TYR A 32 -4.94 8.58 -10.62
C TYR A 32 -5.18 7.53 -9.52
N ASP A 33 -5.33 7.95 -8.25
CA ASP A 33 -5.51 7.07 -7.09
C ASP A 33 -6.68 6.06 -7.23
N ASN A 34 -7.65 6.35 -8.09
CA ASN A 34 -8.82 5.49 -8.33
C ASN A 34 -8.63 4.46 -9.45
N ALA A 35 -7.58 4.57 -10.27
CA ALA A 35 -7.36 3.67 -11.41
C ALA A 35 -6.71 2.35 -10.95
N PRO A 36 -7.06 1.20 -11.56
CA PRO A 36 -6.57 -0.11 -11.10
C PRO A 36 -5.04 -0.24 -11.00
N ALA A 37 -4.30 0.46 -11.85
CA ALA A 37 -2.84 0.45 -11.84
C ALA A 37 -2.21 1.20 -10.64
N TYR A 38 -2.99 2.00 -9.91
CA TYR A 38 -2.49 2.92 -8.88
C TYR A 38 -3.02 2.63 -7.46
N VAL A 39 -4.05 1.80 -7.31
CA VAL A 39 -4.80 1.64 -6.05
C VAL A 39 -4.00 0.97 -4.91
N ASP A 40 -2.84 0.38 -5.22
CA ASP A 40 -1.96 -0.27 -4.23
C ASP A 40 -0.48 0.04 -4.52
N LEU A 41 -0.14 1.28 -4.90
CA LEU A 41 1.23 1.64 -5.27
C LEU A 41 2.14 1.98 -4.10
N ASP A 42 1.59 2.43 -2.98
CA ASP A 42 2.37 2.71 -1.78
C ASP A 42 3.22 1.51 -1.39
N THR A 43 4.45 1.74 -0.95
CA THR A 43 5.36 0.68 -0.54
C THR A 43 6.16 1.09 0.69
N ILE A 44 6.50 0.09 1.48
CA ILE A 44 7.49 0.18 2.54
C ILE A 44 8.59 -0.81 2.17
N THR A 45 9.84 -0.36 2.12
CA THR A 45 10.96 -1.17 1.66
C THR A 45 12.09 -1.16 2.67
N ILE A 46 12.74 -2.30 2.81
CA ILE A 46 14.01 -2.42 3.51
C ILE A 46 15.10 -2.49 2.44
N SER A 47 15.99 -1.51 2.42
CA SER A 47 17.06 -1.38 1.41
C SER A 47 18.45 -1.42 2.04
N ARG A 48 19.46 -1.88 1.30
CA ARG A 48 20.89 -1.76 1.64
C ARG A 48 21.52 -0.47 1.12
N ALA A 49 20.77 0.29 0.33
CA ALA A 49 21.17 1.59 -0.18
C ALA A 49 20.24 2.67 0.37
N ALA A 50 20.82 3.80 0.76
CA ALA A 50 20.04 4.96 1.15
C ALA A 50 19.32 5.55 -0.10
N PRO A 51 18.17 6.23 0.05
CA PRO A 51 17.55 6.95 -1.06
C PRO A 51 18.53 7.96 -1.66
N ILE A 52 18.49 8.16 -2.98
CA ILE A 52 19.45 8.99 -3.73
C ILE A 52 19.60 10.39 -3.11
N ASP A 53 18.48 11.01 -2.74
CA ASP A 53 18.43 12.37 -2.20
C ASP A 53 18.58 12.46 -0.67
N SER A 54 18.80 11.31 0.00
CA SER A 54 19.08 11.27 1.44
C SER A 54 20.52 11.69 1.81
N ILE A 55 21.18 12.46 0.94
CA ILE A 55 22.59 12.90 1.00
C ILE A 55 22.98 13.47 2.37
N MET A 56 22.00 13.93 3.17
CA MET A 56 22.22 14.52 4.49
C MET A 56 21.86 13.62 5.69
N GLY A 57 21.42 12.38 5.47
CA GLY A 57 21.02 11.46 6.55
C GLY A 57 19.87 11.98 7.42
N VAL A 58 19.03 12.83 6.84
CA VAL A 58 17.86 13.40 7.52
C VAL A 58 16.72 12.37 7.45
N LEU A 59 16.16 12.05 8.62
CA LEU A 59 14.92 11.28 8.72
C LEU A 59 13.75 12.12 8.18
N GLY A 60 12.81 11.49 7.50
CA GLY A 60 11.64 12.13 6.93
C GLY A 60 11.71 12.25 5.40
N TYR A 61 11.09 13.30 4.87
CA TYR A 61 10.93 13.50 3.43
C TYR A 61 12.27 13.59 2.71
N CYS A 62 12.45 12.71 1.71
CA CYS A 62 13.65 12.57 0.91
C CYS A 62 13.46 13.07 -0.53
N GLY A 63 12.30 13.61 -0.89
CA GLY A 63 12.04 14.12 -2.24
C GLY A 63 10.94 13.34 -2.97
N THR A 64 10.81 13.63 -4.25
CA THR A 64 9.80 13.03 -5.14
C THR A 64 10.49 12.43 -6.35
N VAL A 65 10.10 11.21 -6.72
CA VAL A 65 10.51 10.54 -7.96
C VAL A 65 9.26 10.31 -8.81
N GLY A 66 9.07 11.13 -9.85
CA GLY A 66 7.84 11.12 -10.64
C GLY A 66 6.65 11.60 -9.80
N GLU A 67 5.64 10.74 -9.61
CA GLU A 67 4.47 11.00 -8.76
C GLU A 67 4.59 10.37 -7.37
N MET A 68 5.80 9.93 -6.99
CA MET A 68 6.05 9.18 -5.76
C MET A 68 6.85 10.01 -4.76
N SER A 69 6.29 10.29 -3.59
CA SER A 69 7.01 10.88 -2.47
C SER A 69 7.78 9.82 -1.70
N VAL A 70 9.05 10.08 -1.38
CA VAL A 70 9.95 9.13 -0.70
C VAL A 70 10.27 9.64 0.69
N TYR A 71 10.19 8.76 1.69
CA TYR A 71 10.46 9.07 3.10
C TYR A 71 11.44 8.06 3.69
N LEU A 72 12.46 8.54 4.42
CA LEU A 72 13.40 7.70 5.17
C LEU A 72 12.98 7.67 6.64
N HIS A 73 12.61 6.49 7.13
CA HIS A 73 12.11 6.30 8.50
C HIS A 73 13.18 5.82 9.50
N GLY A 74 14.34 5.38 9.02
CA GLY A 74 15.40 4.96 9.92
C GLY A 74 16.55 4.24 9.25
N ARG A 75 17.61 4.05 10.04
CA ARG A 75 18.80 3.26 9.71
C ARG A 75 18.97 2.19 10.77
N TYR A 76 19.08 0.95 10.34
CA TYR A 76 19.07 -0.21 11.23
C TYR A 76 20.32 -1.07 11.00
N PRO A 77 20.97 -1.56 12.07
CA PRO A 77 22.18 -2.37 11.95
C PRO A 77 21.89 -3.81 11.49
N THR A 78 20.63 -4.26 11.58
CA THR A 78 20.18 -5.59 11.15
C THR A 78 18.85 -5.50 10.43
N ILE A 79 18.53 -6.53 9.64
CA ILE A 79 17.23 -6.62 8.97
C ILE A 79 16.10 -6.87 9.97
N GLU A 80 16.38 -7.62 11.05
CA GLU A 80 15.41 -7.88 12.13
C GLU A 80 14.97 -6.58 12.81
N ALA A 81 15.92 -5.68 13.13
CA ALA A 81 15.59 -4.39 13.72
C ALA A 81 14.77 -3.51 12.76
N ALA A 82 15.04 -3.58 11.46
CA ALA A 82 14.23 -2.88 10.45
C ALA A 82 12.80 -3.44 10.37
N ARG A 83 12.62 -4.77 10.47
CA ARG A 83 11.29 -5.41 10.49
C ARG A 83 10.51 -5.03 11.74
N GLU A 84 11.14 -5.06 12.92
CA GLU A 84 10.49 -4.63 14.16
C GLU A 84 10.02 -3.17 14.07
N ALA A 85 10.83 -2.31 13.45
CA ALA A 85 10.46 -0.92 13.23
C ALA A 85 9.24 -0.77 12.30
N ILE A 86 9.10 -1.62 11.28
CA ILE A 86 7.88 -1.65 10.45
C ILE A 86 6.65 -1.93 11.32
N TYR A 87 6.66 -2.98 12.12
CA TYR A 87 5.52 -3.32 12.96
C TYR A 87 5.26 -2.31 14.09
N SER A 88 6.26 -1.49 14.46
CA SER A 88 6.08 -0.40 15.41
C SER A 88 5.48 0.86 14.79
N MET A 89 5.72 1.12 13.50
CA MET A 89 5.29 2.35 12.82
C MET A 89 3.99 2.18 12.04
N TRP A 90 3.73 0.98 11.51
CA TRP A 90 2.52 0.63 10.78
C TRP A 90 1.77 -0.45 11.54
N ASP A 91 0.45 -0.25 11.72
CA ASP A 91 -0.42 -1.20 12.42
C ASP A 91 -0.48 -2.57 11.70
N ALA A 92 -0.70 -2.53 10.39
CA ALA A 92 -0.70 -3.72 9.54
C ALA A 92 0.03 -3.46 8.22
N VAL A 93 0.75 -4.48 7.74
CA VAL A 93 1.43 -4.51 6.45
C VAL A 93 1.25 -5.88 5.79
N ARG A 94 1.38 -5.90 4.46
CA ARG A 94 1.38 -7.13 3.64
C ARG A 94 2.76 -7.33 3.02
N ASP A 95 3.33 -8.52 3.13
CA ASP A 95 4.55 -8.92 2.43
C ASP A 95 4.27 -9.74 1.14
N ARG A 96 3.00 -10.05 0.90
CA ARG A 96 2.53 -10.89 -0.22
C ARG A 96 1.27 -10.33 -0.88
N ASP A 97 1.15 -10.63 -2.17
CA ASP A 97 -0.05 -10.37 -2.96
C ASP A 97 -1.19 -11.36 -2.61
N PRO A 98 -2.43 -11.13 -3.12
CA PRO A 98 -3.56 -12.03 -2.88
C PRO A 98 -3.35 -13.48 -3.36
N GLN A 99 -2.41 -13.71 -4.29
CA GLN A 99 -2.06 -15.04 -4.77
C GLN A 99 -0.98 -15.70 -3.90
N GLY A 100 -0.48 -15.00 -2.88
CA GLY A 100 0.51 -15.49 -1.93
C GLY A 100 1.96 -15.30 -2.37
N TYR A 101 2.22 -14.61 -3.49
CA TYR A 101 3.59 -14.31 -3.92
C TYR A 101 4.13 -13.12 -3.16
N ARG A 102 5.41 -13.18 -2.77
CA ARG A 102 6.07 -12.04 -2.14
C ARG A 102 6.18 -10.87 -3.11
N TYR A 103 5.99 -9.66 -2.59
CA TYR A 103 6.30 -8.46 -3.36
C TYR A 103 7.80 -8.42 -3.68
N GLN A 104 8.12 -8.03 -4.91
CA GLN A 104 9.49 -7.95 -5.40
C GLN A 104 9.79 -6.54 -5.91
N SER A 105 11.03 -6.11 -5.73
CA SER A 105 11.57 -4.90 -6.33
C SER A 105 12.54 -5.28 -7.45
N ILE A 106 12.57 -4.47 -8.50
CA ILE A 106 13.61 -4.57 -9.54
C ILE A 106 14.96 -4.02 -9.06
N ASP A 107 14.98 -3.20 -8.00
CA ASP A 107 16.21 -2.71 -7.40
C ASP A 107 16.86 -3.79 -6.53
N LYS A 108 18.05 -4.23 -6.93
CA LYS A 108 18.87 -5.21 -6.22
C LYS A 108 19.26 -4.82 -4.79
N ASN A 109 19.18 -3.54 -4.45
CA ASN A 109 19.47 -3.05 -3.10
C ASN A 109 18.28 -3.23 -2.16
N VAL A 110 17.06 -3.34 -2.69
CA VAL A 110 15.85 -3.60 -1.92
C VAL A 110 15.82 -5.07 -1.55
N VAL A 111 15.81 -5.34 -0.24
CA VAL A 111 15.83 -6.68 0.34
C VAL A 111 14.42 -7.20 0.55
N GLU A 112 13.52 -6.35 1.01
CA GLU A 112 12.11 -6.68 1.26
C GLU A 112 11.20 -5.54 0.85
N VAL A 113 10.01 -5.90 0.37
CA VAL A 113 8.94 -4.97 -0.01
C VAL A 113 7.69 -5.36 0.75
N TYR A 114 7.04 -4.35 1.32
CA TYR A 114 5.78 -4.45 2.02
C TYR A 114 4.80 -3.44 1.43
N LYS A 115 3.51 -3.75 1.52
CA LYS A 115 2.41 -2.82 1.24
C LYS A 115 1.73 -2.42 2.55
N PRO A 116 1.33 -1.15 2.73
CA PRO A 116 0.58 -0.75 3.90
C PRO A 116 -0.81 -1.41 3.93
N GLY A 117 -1.36 -1.54 5.13
CA GLY A 117 -2.70 -2.05 5.38
C GLY A 117 -2.77 -3.57 5.47
N ARG A 118 -3.85 -4.06 6.11
CA ARG A 118 -4.10 -5.50 6.29
C ARG A 118 -4.60 -6.18 5.02
N TYR A 119 -5.36 -5.48 4.20
CA TYR A 119 -6.07 -6.03 3.05
C TYR A 119 -5.65 -5.33 1.77
N THR A 120 -5.76 -6.04 0.65
CA THR A 120 -5.47 -5.49 -0.67
C THR A 120 -6.62 -4.59 -1.12
N PRO A 121 -6.38 -3.31 -1.40
CA PRO A 121 -7.43 -2.41 -1.85
C PRO A 121 -7.92 -2.82 -3.25
N LEU A 122 -9.24 -2.85 -3.41
CA LEU A 122 -9.88 -2.97 -4.71
C LEU A 122 -9.90 -1.60 -5.41
N SER A 123 -9.86 -1.62 -6.74
CA SER A 123 -10.14 -0.41 -7.53
C SER A 123 -11.61 0.00 -7.39
N SER A 124 -11.92 1.23 -7.79
CA SER A 124 -13.32 1.69 -7.87
C SER A 124 -14.14 0.80 -8.81
N GLU A 125 -13.55 0.39 -9.94
CA GLU A 125 -14.18 -0.50 -10.92
C GLU A 125 -14.46 -1.89 -10.34
N ALA A 126 -13.47 -2.53 -9.71
CA ALA A 126 -13.65 -3.83 -9.08
C ALA A 126 -14.68 -3.79 -7.94
N SER A 127 -14.74 -2.67 -7.20
CA SER A 127 -15.77 -2.44 -6.19
C SER A 127 -17.16 -2.27 -6.81
N CYS A 128 -17.26 -1.65 -7.99
CA CYS A 128 -18.51 -1.52 -8.75
C CYS A 128 -18.99 -2.88 -9.27
N ASP A 129 -18.10 -3.68 -9.87
CA ASP A 129 -18.42 -5.02 -10.37
C ASP A 129 -18.95 -5.90 -9.24
N TRP A 130 -18.33 -5.82 -8.06
CA TRP A 130 -18.81 -6.50 -6.87
C TRP A 130 -20.21 -6.03 -6.46
N ALA A 131 -20.45 -4.71 -6.43
CA ALA A 131 -21.74 -4.16 -6.08
C ALA A 131 -22.84 -4.60 -7.06
N MET A 132 -22.56 -4.60 -8.37
CA MET A 132 -23.48 -5.09 -9.39
C MET A 132 -23.79 -6.57 -9.23
N ALA A 133 -22.77 -7.39 -8.95
CA ALA A 133 -22.94 -8.82 -8.79
C ALA A 133 -23.72 -9.19 -7.53
N GLU A 134 -23.42 -8.55 -6.40
CA GLU A 134 -23.79 -9.05 -5.07
C GLU A 134 -24.67 -8.11 -4.24
N ILE A 135 -24.79 -6.83 -4.59
CA ILE A 135 -25.45 -5.81 -3.75
C ILE A 135 -26.70 -5.24 -4.42
N PHE A 136 -26.64 -4.90 -5.71
CA PHE A 136 -27.71 -4.14 -6.39
C PHE A 136 -29.08 -4.83 -6.35
N ARG A 137 -29.10 -6.15 -6.18
CA ARG A 137 -30.30 -6.97 -6.03
C ARG A 137 -31.10 -6.64 -4.75
N ASP A 138 -30.40 -6.15 -3.73
CA ASP A 138 -30.95 -5.86 -2.40
C ASP A 138 -31.25 -4.36 -2.22
N ILE A 139 -30.96 -3.53 -3.22
CA ILE A 139 -31.20 -2.10 -3.18
C ILE A 139 -32.49 -1.80 -3.92
N GLU A 140 -33.48 -1.32 -3.17
CA GLU A 140 -34.71 -0.75 -3.72
C GLU A 140 -34.71 0.77 -3.64
N ALA A 141 -35.67 1.40 -4.33
CA ALA A 141 -35.83 2.85 -4.33
C ALA A 141 -35.85 3.34 -2.88
N ASP A 142 -36.72 2.82 -2.03
CA ASP A 142 -36.89 3.23 -0.62
C ASP A 142 -35.79 2.79 0.36
N THR A 143 -34.67 2.25 -0.12
CA THR A 143 -33.55 1.85 0.75
C THR A 143 -32.99 3.06 1.52
N THR A 144 -33.02 3.01 2.86
CA THR A 144 -32.51 4.08 3.72
C THR A 144 -30.98 4.21 3.70
N ASP A 145 -30.45 5.37 4.05
CA ASP A 145 -28.99 5.58 4.19
C ASP A 145 -28.38 4.68 5.28
N GLU A 146 -29.12 4.43 6.37
CA GLU A 146 -28.72 3.51 7.43
C GLU A 146 -28.54 2.09 6.88
N ARG A 147 -29.52 1.59 6.10
CA ARG A 147 -29.41 0.29 5.45
C ARG A 147 -28.27 0.23 4.44
N ILE A 148 -28.01 1.30 3.68
CA ILE A 148 -26.83 1.36 2.79
C ILE A 148 -25.54 1.24 3.61
N ALA A 149 -25.43 1.92 4.75
CA ALA A 149 -24.25 1.83 5.60
C ALA A 149 -24.03 0.41 6.14
N GLU A 150 -25.10 -0.28 6.53
CA GLU A 150 -25.05 -1.70 6.90
C GLU A 150 -24.58 -2.59 5.75
N ILE A 151 -25.14 -2.42 4.55
CA ILE A 151 -24.76 -3.18 3.36
C ILE A 151 -23.28 -2.98 3.00
N VAL A 152 -22.78 -1.74 3.08
CA VAL A 152 -21.36 -1.44 2.88
C VAL A 152 -20.50 -2.18 3.90
N ALA A 153 -20.86 -2.16 5.18
CA ALA A 153 -20.13 -2.87 6.23
C ALA A 153 -20.17 -4.41 6.05
N GLU A 154 -21.32 -4.96 5.67
CA GLU A 154 -21.50 -6.39 5.36
C GLU A 154 -20.65 -6.80 4.15
N SER A 155 -20.60 -5.97 3.10
CA SER A 155 -19.78 -6.20 1.91
C SER A 155 -18.29 -6.12 2.25
N GLU A 156 -17.88 -5.12 3.01
CA GLU A 156 -16.50 -4.95 3.48
C GLU A 156 -16.04 -6.15 4.31
N ALA A 157 -16.88 -6.64 5.23
CA ALA A 157 -16.59 -7.85 5.99
C ALA A 157 -16.48 -9.10 5.09
N ARG A 158 -17.30 -9.21 4.03
CA ARG A 158 -17.18 -10.28 3.03
C ARG A 158 -15.88 -10.19 2.24
N SER A 159 -15.52 -9.01 1.76
CA SER A 159 -14.29 -8.76 0.99
C SER A 159 -13.04 -9.06 1.82
N ASN A 160 -13.04 -8.62 3.09
CA ASN A 160 -11.93 -8.82 4.01
C ASN A 160 -11.63 -10.29 4.28
N ARG A 161 -12.64 -11.18 4.26
CA ARG A 161 -12.45 -12.63 4.36
C ARG A 161 -11.66 -13.22 3.18
N ASN A 162 -11.65 -12.54 2.04
CA ASN A 162 -10.89 -12.91 0.85
C ASN A 162 -9.58 -12.13 0.73
N GLY A 163 -9.21 -11.33 1.74
CA GLY A 163 -7.97 -10.55 1.73
C GLY A 163 -8.07 -9.19 1.03
N TYR A 164 -9.29 -8.69 0.77
CA TYR A 164 -9.53 -7.44 0.04
C TYR A 164 -10.32 -6.42 0.86
N THR A 165 -10.12 -5.13 0.58
CA THR A 165 -10.92 -4.03 1.13
C THR A 165 -11.51 -3.21 -0.02
N HIS A 166 -12.77 -2.77 0.09
CA HIS A 166 -13.40 -2.02 -0.98
C HIS A 166 -12.82 -0.61 -1.13
N HIS A 167 -12.93 -0.10 -2.35
CA HIS A 167 -12.64 1.30 -2.60
C HIS A 167 -13.63 2.20 -1.86
N LYS A 168 -13.18 3.38 -1.42
CA LYS A 168 -14.01 4.41 -0.75
C LYS A 168 -15.27 4.81 -1.54
N SER A 169 -15.28 4.57 -2.86
CA SER A 169 -16.42 4.85 -3.73
C SER A 169 -17.59 3.88 -3.62
N LEU A 170 -17.43 2.72 -2.97
CA LEU A 170 -18.49 1.70 -2.91
C LEU A 170 -19.82 2.27 -2.41
N ARG A 171 -19.77 3.11 -1.37
CA ARG A 171 -20.97 3.76 -0.82
C ARG A 171 -21.68 4.63 -1.87
N TYR A 172 -20.93 5.49 -2.57
CA TYR A 172 -21.48 6.35 -3.61
C TYR A 172 -22.08 5.54 -4.76
N ILE A 173 -21.43 4.45 -5.16
CA ILE A 173 -21.95 3.54 -6.20
C ILE A 173 -23.33 2.98 -5.81
N ILE A 174 -23.50 2.59 -4.55
CA ILE A 174 -24.78 2.07 -4.03
C ILE A 174 -25.84 3.19 -3.93
N GLU A 175 -25.46 4.36 -3.45
CA GLU A 175 -26.34 5.54 -3.34
C GLU A 175 -26.83 6.01 -4.71
N ASP A 176 -25.95 6.07 -5.71
CA ASP A 176 -26.29 6.43 -7.09
C ASP A 176 -27.28 5.43 -7.68
N TYR A 177 -27.05 4.12 -7.52
CA TYR A 177 -27.97 3.10 -7.99
C TYR A 177 -29.37 3.21 -7.35
N ARG A 178 -29.44 3.46 -6.04
CA ARG A 178 -30.72 3.75 -5.36
C ARG A 178 -31.42 4.97 -5.97
N ASN A 179 -30.67 6.05 -6.20
CA ASN A 179 -31.19 7.30 -6.76
C ASN A 179 -31.75 7.12 -8.18
N GLU A 180 -31.12 6.28 -9.00
CA GLU A 180 -31.65 5.88 -10.30
C GLU A 180 -32.99 5.14 -10.18
N LYS A 181 -33.12 4.22 -9.23
CA LYS A 181 -34.41 3.55 -8.94
C LYS A 181 -35.49 4.53 -8.51
N TYR A 182 -35.16 5.50 -7.64
CA TYR A 182 -36.09 6.58 -7.27
C TYR A 182 -36.55 7.39 -8.49
N ALA A 183 -35.62 7.78 -9.37
CA ALA A 183 -35.92 8.56 -10.56
C ALA A 183 -36.83 7.79 -11.55
N ALA A 184 -36.58 6.50 -11.73
CA ALA A 184 -37.40 5.61 -12.56
C ALA A 184 -38.83 5.48 -12.01
N LEU A 185 -38.97 5.25 -10.69
CA LEU A 185 -40.28 5.15 -10.03
C LEU A 185 -41.07 6.45 -10.15
N ARG A 186 -40.41 7.60 -9.99
CA ARG A 186 -41.05 8.92 -10.15
C ARG A 186 -41.53 9.15 -11.58
N SER A 187 -40.74 8.74 -12.57
CA SER A 187 -41.09 8.88 -13.99
C SER A 187 -42.30 8.04 -14.36
N LEU A 188 -42.37 6.78 -13.89
CA LEU A 188 -43.51 5.89 -14.08
C LEU A 188 -44.82 6.47 -13.50
N ASN A 189 -44.74 7.06 -12.31
CA ASN A 189 -45.89 7.70 -11.67
C ASN A 189 -46.38 8.97 -12.38
N GLN A 190 -45.54 9.59 -13.22
CA GLN A 190 -45.90 10.77 -14.02
C GLN A 190 -46.44 10.40 -15.39
N SER A 191 -45.99 9.29 -16.00
CA SER A 191 -46.46 8.82 -17.31
C SER A 191 -47.77 8.04 -17.27
N GLY A 192 -48.22 7.61 -16.08
CA GLY A 192 -49.48 6.90 -15.86
C GLY A 192 -50.69 7.80 -15.57
N LYS A 193 -50.55 9.11 -15.73
CA LYS A 193 -51.63 10.12 -15.65
C LYS A 193 -51.95 10.66 -17.04
#